data_AF-A0A3B8UHC3-F1
#
_entry.id   AF-A0A3B8UHC3-F1
#
_cell.length_a   1.000
_cell.length_b   1.000
_cell.length_c   1.000
_cell.angle_alpha   90.00
_cell.angle_beta   90.00
_cell.angle_gamma   90.00
#
_symmetry.space_group_name_H-M   'P 1'
#
loop_
_entity.id
_entity.type
_entity.pdbx_description
1 polymer ?
#
loop_
_entity_poly.entity_id
_entity_poly.type
_entity_poly.pdbx_seq_one_letter_code
_entity_poly.pdbx_strand_id
1 'polypeptide(L)' 'AEAVDGAEGVEKFKIYRPDITTMDITMPKLGGIDAVKEIIDDDPDAKVIMVTAAGQKANMIEALKMGAADFIQKP' A
#
# COMPACT_ATOMS: atom_id res chain seq x y z
N ALA A 1 5.60 5.83 -11.71
CA ALA A 1 4.23 5.73 -12.23
C ALA A 1 3.26 6.05 -11.10
N GLU A 2 2.05 6.51 -11.40
CA GLU A 2 1.01 6.84 -10.41
C GLU A 2 -0.25 6.03 -10.69
N ALA A 3 -1.07 5.76 -9.68
CA ALA A 3 -2.34 5.03 -9.80
C ALA A 3 -3.46 5.80 -9.07
N VAL A 4 -4.70 5.65 -9.52
CA VAL A 4 -5.87 6.33 -8.91
C VAL A 4 -6.63 5.48 -7.90
N ASP A 5 -6.34 4.18 -7.85
CA ASP A 5 -6.90 3.23 -6.89
C ASP A 5 -5.96 2.05 -6.64
N GLY A 6 -6.28 1.23 -5.63
CA GLY A 6 -5.43 0.11 -5.24
C GLY A 6 -5.28 -0.98 -6.30
N ALA A 7 -6.32 -1.22 -7.11
CA ALA A 7 -6.27 -2.27 -8.13
C ALA A 7 -5.31 -1.88 -9.25
N GLU A 8 -5.40 -0.64 -9.74
CA GLU A 8 -4.43 -0.09 -10.69
C GLU A 8 -3.02 -0.02 -10.08
N GLY A 9 -2.91 0.25 -8.77
CA GLY A 9 -1.66 0.22 -8.02
C GLY A 9 -0.96 -1.14 -8.08
N VAL A 10 -1.70 -2.23 -7.83
CA VAL A 10 -1.20 -3.61 -7.90
C VAL A 10 -0.75 -3.94 -9.33
N GLU A 11 -1.55 -3.60 -10.35
CA GLU A 11 -1.18 -3.85 -11.75
C GLU A 11 0.10 -3.10 -12.14
N LYS A 12 0.20 -1.82 -11.77
CA LYS A 12 1.39 -0.99 -12.05
C LYS A 12 2.61 -1.49 -11.29
N PHE A 13 2.45 -1.97 -10.06
CA PHE A 13 3.55 -2.61 -9.32
C PHE A 13 4.13 -3.78 -10.10
N LYS A 14 3.28 -4.67 -10.63
CA LYS A 14 3.71 -5.84 -11.40
C LYS A 14 4.44 -5.48 -12.70
N ILE A 15 4.04 -4.37 -13.34
CA ILE A 15 4.66 -3.88 -14.58
C ILE A 15 6.01 -3.21 -14.30
N TYR A 16 6.06 -2.30 -13.33
CA TYR A 16 7.21 -1.43 -13.12
C TYR A 16 8.22 -1.96 -12.10
N ARG A 17 7.83 -2.94 -11.26
CA ARG A 17 8.65 -3.54 -10.19
C ARG A 17 9.48 -2.50 -9.43
N PRO A 18 8.84 -1.48 -8.84
CA PRO A 18 9.56 -0.39 -8.20
C PRO A 18 10.28 -0.84 -6.92
N ASP A 19 11.41 -0.21 -6.60
CA ASP A 19 12.15 -0.46 -5.35
C ASP A 19 11.35 -0.06 -4.10
N ILE A 20 10.48 0.96 -4.22
CA ILE A 20 9.63 1.48 -3.16
C ILE A 20 8.28 1.88 -3.75
N THR A 21 7.20 1.49 -3.07
CA THR A 21 5.83 1.90 -3.38
C THR A 21 5.24 2.67 -2.21
N THR A 22 4.65 3.84 -2.46
CA THR A 22 3.83 4.54 -1.47
C THR A 22 2.36 4.26 -1.74
N MET A 23 1.60 3.90 -0.71
CA MET A 23 0.20 3.51 -0.86
C MET A 23 -0.69 4.25 0.13
N ASP A 24 -1.75 4.90 -0.34
CA ASP A 24 -2.77 5.48 0.54
C ASP A 24 -3.61 4.37 1.17
N ILE A 25 -3.88 4.45 2.48
CA ILE A 25 -4.79 3.50 3.14
C ILE A 25 -6.20 3.61 2.56
N THR A 26 -6.69 4.85 2.38
CA THR A 26 -8.07 5.10 1.96
C THR A 26 -8.13 5.41 0.48
N MET A 27 -8.47 4.39 -0.32
CA MET A 27 -8.63 4.50 -1.76
C MET A 27 -10.01 3.99 -2.21
N PRO A 28 -10.54 4.50 -3.33
CA PRO A 28 -11.73 3.91 -3.95
C PRO A 28 -11.43 2.51 -4.50
N LYS A 29 -12.48 1.69 -4.68
CA LYS A 29 -12.40 0.29 -5.17
C LYS A 29 -11.61 -0.63 -4.23
N LEU A 30 -10.33 -0.89 -4.52
CA LEU A 30 -9.46 -1.72 -3.68
C LEU A 30 -8.75 -0.81 -2.68
N GLY A 31 -8.94 -1.09 -1.39
CA GLY A 31 -8.29 -0.34 -0.32
C GLY A 31 -6.78 -0.55 -0.32
N GLY A 32 -6.03 0.40 0.26
CA GLY A 32 -4.57 0.30 0.31
C GLY A 32 -4.06 -0.91 1.08
N ILE A 33 -4.77 -1.34 2.12
CA ILE A 33 -4.41 -2.52 2.93
C ILE A 33 -4.51 -3.79 2.08
N ASP A 34 -5.60 -3.96 1.34
CA ASP A 34 -5.79 -5.10 0.46
C ASP A 34 -4.78 -5.08 -0.70
N ALA A 35 -4.51 -3.89 -1.26
CA ALA A 35 -3.51 -3.72 -2.31
C ALA A 35 -2.09 -4.09 -1.84
N VAL A 36 -1.70 -3.73 -0.62
CA VAL A 36 -0.41 -4.15 -0.04
C VAL A 36 -0.34 -5.66 0.07
N LYS A 37 -1.42 -6.27 0.59
CA LYS A 37 -1.47 -7.73 0.71
C LYS A 37 -1.25 -8.40 -0.64
N GLU A 38 -1.95 -7.95 -1.69
CA GLU A 38 -1.78 -8.51 -3.03
C GLU A 38 -0.37 -8.30 -3.61
N ILE A 39 0.25 -7.14 -3.33
CA ILE A 39 1.63 -6.85 -3.75
C ILE A 39 2.61 -7.78 -3.04
N ILE A 40 2.47 -7.96 -1.72
CA ILE A 40 3.35 -8.80 -0.91
C ILE A 40 3.15 -10.29 -1.23
N ASP A 41 1.91 -10.72 -1.51
CA ASP A 41 1.62 -12.08 -1.95
C ASP A 41 2.24 -12.40 -3.33
N ASP A 42 2.38 -11.40 -4.22
CA ASP A 42 3.08 -11.50 -5.51
C ASP A 42 4.60 -11.40 -5.38
N ASP A 43 5.08 -10.57 -4.46
CA ASP A 43 6.48 -10.23 -4.24
C ASP A 43 6.78 -10.02 -2.75
N PRO A 44 7.22 -11.08 -2.04
CA PRO A 44 7.50 -11.01 -0.60
C PRO A 44 8.58 -10.00 -0.19
N ASP A 45 9.42 -9.57 -1.14
CA ASP A 45 10.50 -8.59 -0.90
C ASP A 45 10.06 -7.14 -1.22
N ALA A 46 8.82 -6.95 -1.69
CA ALA A 46 8.30 -5.62 -2.02
C ALA A 46 8.28 -4.69 -0.80
N LYS A 47 8.68 -3.44 -1.02
CA LYS A 47 8.70 -2.41 0.02
C LYS A 47 7.56 -1.43 -0.19
N VAL A 48 6.50 -1.59 0.60
CA VAL A 48 5.33 -0.70 0.54
C VAL A 48 5.25 0.16 1.80
N ILE A 49 5.22 1.48 1.62
CA ILE A 49 5.07 2.47 2.70
C ILE A 49 3.65 3.02 2.65
N MET A 50 2.91 2.87 3.75
CA MET A 50 1.54 3.37 3.84
C MET A 50 1.50 4.87 4.08
N VAL A 51 0.52 5.56 3.51
CA VAL A 51 0.30 6.99 3.70
C VAL A 51 -1.11 7.19 4.23
N THR A 52 -1.25 7.80 5.41
CA THR A 52 -2.54 7.82 6.15
C THR A 52 -2.85 9.16 6.81
N ALA A 53 -4.14 9.49 6.89
CA ALA A 53 -4.61 10.62 7.70
C ALA A 53 -4.48 10.36 9.21
N ALA A 54 -4.43 11.44 9.99
CA ALA A 54 -4.41 11.38 11.45
C ALA A 54 -5.62 10.61 12.02
N GLY A 55 -5.38 9.73 12.98
CA GLY A 55 -6.44 9.00 13.70
C GLY A 55 -6.68 7.56 13.27
N GLN A 56 -6.05 7.08 12.19
CA GLN A 56 -6.24 5.72 11.69
C GLN A 56 -5.24 4.69 12.27
N LYS A 57 -5.02 4.69 13.60
CA LYS A 57 -4.03 3.79 14.23
C LYS A 57 -4.28 2.30 14.03
N ALA A 58 -5.54 1.87 14.05
CA ALA A 58 -5.89 0.47 13.82
C ALA A 58 -5.49 0.01 12.41
N ASN A 59 -5.77 0.83 11.40
CA ASN A 59 -5.45 0.55 10.00
C ASN A 59 -3.93 0.49 9.76
N MET A 60 -3.14 1.31 10.47
CA MET A 60 -1.67 1.24 10.39
C MET A 60 -1.15 -0.10 10.91
N ILE A 61 -1.66 -0.55 12.06
CA ILE A 61 -1.28 -1.85 12.63
C ILE A 61 -1.67 -2.99 11.70
N GLU A 62 -2.85 -2.90 11.09
CA GLU A 62 -3.32 -3.88 10.12
C GLU A 62 -2.44 -3.94 8.87
N ALA A 63 -2.09 -2.78 8.30
CA ALA A 63 -1.21 -2.74 7.12
C ALA A 63 0.17 -3.33 7.39
N LEU A 64 0.77 -3.06 8.56
CA LEU A 64 2.04 -3.69 8.97
C LEU A 64 1.91 -5.21 9.09
N LYS A 65 0.77 -5.72 9.59
CA LYS A 65 0.50 -7.16 9.64
C LYS A 65 0.34 -7.78 8.24
N MET A 66 -0.09 -7.00 7.25
CA MET A 66 -0.19 -7.43 5.85
C MET A 66 1.13 -7.33 5.08
N GLY A 67 2.22 -6.91 5.73
CA GLY A 67 3.54 -6.84 5.11
C GLY A 67 3.97 -5.44 4.66
N ALA A 68 3.23 -4.37 5.01
CA ALA A 68 3.74 -3.02 4.81
C ALA A 68 5.07 -2.83 5.56
N ALA A 69 6.01 -2.13 4.91
CA ALA A 69 7.33 -1.88 5.46
C ALA A 69 7.31 -0.79 6.54
N ASP A 70 6.53 0.27 6.32
CA ASP A 70 6.38 1.38 7.26
C ASP A 70 5.12 2.22 6.93
N PHE A 71 4.86 3.28 7.69
CA PHE A 71 3.82 4.25 7.40
C PHE A 71 4.27 5.71 7.62
N ILE A 72 3.63 6.62 6.88
CA ILE A 72 3.81 8.06 6.97
C ILE A 72 2.44 8.70 7.22
N GLN A 73 2.39 9.60 8.19
CA GLN A 73 1.20 10.39 8.49
C GLN A 73 1.11 11.59 7.55
N LYS A 74 -0.04 11.75 6.88
CA LYS A 74 -0.38 12.93 6.10
C LYS A 74 -0.54 14.14 7.03
N PRO A 75 -0.07 15.33 6.60
CA PRO A 75 -0.34 16.58 7.32
C PRO A 75 -1.83 16.91 7.36
#